data_AF-A0A960W2I5-F1
#
_entry.id   AF-A0A960W2I5-F1
#
_cell.length_a   1.000
_cell.length_b   1.000
_cell.length_c   1.000
_cell.angle_alpha   90.00
_cell.angle_beta   90.00
_cell.angle_gamma   90.00
#
_symmetry.space_group_name_H-M   'P 1'
#
loop_
_entity.id
_entity.type
_entity.pdbx_description
1 polymer ?
#
loop_
_entity_poly.entity_id
_entity_poly.type
_entity_poly.pdbx_seq_one_letter_code
_entity_poly.pdbx_strand_id
1 'polypeptide(L)'
;MIVLKGIFIFVVLNIFFNFSSILFAHENSINQEKVVLENTNEKSIYTNLDIDDLLKETQKMSREEDEIIMIWWLPIEFWKMSFAKDSTMPEKQSKELISHLNNYTILAVVNGKIGTLGNVEYQSEKYNKKILSLKDKNNNTYHPLEDKFIDNTTAMLLSMMKPVLGNMLGPLGENMFFYIFPSIGKDKKVIVDPWKEGIFLVDLGEREFLWKLPLNSLIPPQNCPKCKEKLKGSYKYCPYDGTKLNY
;
A
#
# COMPACT_ATOMS: atom_id res chain seq x y z
N MET A 1 22.60 -3.05 -3.60
CA MET A 1 22.20 -1.71 -4.08
C MET A 1 21.55 -1.72 -5.47
N ILE A 2 21.92 -2.64 -6.38
CA ILE A 2 21.31 -2.76 -7.73
C ILE A 2 19.93 -3.47 -7.68
N VAL A 3 19.74 -4.40 -6.74
CA VAL A 3 18.53 -5.25 -6.59
C VAL A 3 17.26 -4.46 -6.26
N LEU A 4 17.28 -3.55 -5.27
CA LEU A 4 16.13 -2.70 -4.91
C LEU A 4 15.71 -1.71 -6.01
N LYS A 5 16.61 -1.37 -6.93
CA LYS A 5 16.28 -0.46 -8.04
C LYS A 5 15.34 -1.13 -9.06
N GLY A 6 15.53 -2.42 -9.36
CA GLY A 6 14.75 -3.12 -10.40
C GLY A 6 13.25 -3.25 -10.08
N ILE A 7 12.91 -3.68 -8.87
CA ILE A 7 11.52 -3.89 -8.44
C ILE A 7 10.75 -2.56 -8.37
N PHE A 8 11.37 -1.56 -7.74
CA PHE A 8 10.70 -0.29 -7.50
C PHE A 8 10.52 0.48 -8.81
N ILE A 9 11.50 0.38 -9.72
CA ILE A 9 11.37 0.90 -11.09
C ILE A 9 10.22 0.19 -11.81
N PHE A 10 10.06 -1.13 -11.72
CA PHE A 10 8.98 -1.85 -12.40
C PHE A 10 7.58 -1.58 -11.80
N VAL A 11 7.46 -1.55 -10.46
CA VAL A 11 6.20 -1.28 -9.74
C VAL A 11 5.77 0.19 -9.87
N VAL A 12 6.71 1.13 -9.97
CA VAL A 12 6.42 2.57 -10.11
C VAL A 12 6.41 3.03 -11.59
N LEU A 13 7.04 2.33 -12.55
CA LEU A 13 6.80 2.60 -13.98
C LEU A 13 5.34 2.33 -14.36
N ASN A 14 4.69 1.33 -13.77
CA ASN A 14 3.25 1.10 -13.96
C ASN A 14 2.37 2.25 -13.42
N ILE A 15 2.87 3.05 -12.48
CA ILE A 15 2.20 4.27 -12.01
C ILE A 15 2.18 5.33 -13.13
N PHE A 16 3.23 5.39 -13.96
CA PHE A 16 3.26 6.25 -15.16
C PHE A 16 2.46 5.67 -16.34
N PHE A 17 2.41 4.35 -16.51
CA PHE A 17 1.70 3.72 -17.63
C PHE A 17 0.18 3.64 -17.48
N ASN A 18 -0.40 3.88 -16.29
CA ASN A 18 -1.85 4.10 -16.18
C ASN A 18 -2.33 5.44 -16.82
N PHE A 19 -1.44 6.21 -17.45
CA PHE A 19 -1.77 7.34 -18.32
C PHE A 19 -1.89 6.98 -19.82
N SER A 20 -1.64 5.73 -20.25
CA SER A 20 -1.89 5.30 -21.62
C SER A 20 -2.38 3.85 -21.69
N SER A 21 -3.50 3.63 -22.37
CA SER A 21 -4.32 2.43 -22.25
C SER A 21 -3.89 1.28 -23.19
N ILE A 22 -4.10 0.02 -22.73
CA ILE A 22 -4.51 -1.21 -23.47
C ILE A 22 -3.42 -2.03 -24.24
N LEU A 23 -3.62 -3.38 -24.23
CA LEU A 23 -3.03 -4.51 -25.01
C LEU A 23 -1.74 -5.14 -24.41
N PHE A 24 -1.55 -6.45 -24.18
CA PHE A 24 -2.21 -7.72 -24.56
C PHE A 24 -1.92 -8.79 -23.47
N ALA A 25 -2.78 -9.83 -23.39
CA ALA A 25 -2.56 -11.05 -22.62
C ALA A 25 -2.03 -12.19 -23.51
N HIS A 26 -1.21 -13.11 -22.96
CA HIS A 26 -1.37 -14.54 -23.23
C HIS A 26 -0.66 -15.45 -22.22
N GLU A 27 -1.33 -16.58 -22.02
CA GLU A 27 -1.20 -17.70 -21.10
C GLU A 27 -0.19 -18.78 -21.57
N ASN A 28 0.43 -19.54 -20.65
CA ASN A 28 0.66 -20.98 -20.81
C ASN A 28 1.19 -21.68 -19.54
N SER A 29 0.89 -22.98 -19.48
CA SER A 29 0.68 -23.82 -18.31
C SER A 29 1.67 -25.00 -18.17
N ILE A 30 1.62 -25.67 -17.00
CA ILE A 30 1.78 -27.13 -16.71
C ILE A 30 2.99 -27.59 -15.84
N ASN A 31 2.60 -28.14 -14.67
CA ASN A 31 3.11 -29.23 -13.80
C ASN A 31 4.55 -29.28 -13.26
N GLN A 32 4.64 -29.38 -11.92
CA GLN A 32 5.19 -30.59 -11.25
C GLN A 32 4.67 -30.72 -9.78
N GLU A 33 4.35 -31.95 -9.41
CA GLU A 33 3.61 -32.39 -8.22
C GLU A 33 4.44 -32.49 -6.92
N LYS A 34 3.75 -32.18 -5.81
CA LYS A 34 3.78 -32.85 -4.48
C LYS A 34 5.14 -33.13 -3.82
N VAL A 35 5.68 -32.14 -3.08
CA VAL A 35 6.26 -32.30 -1.72
C VAL A 35 6.26 -30.96 -0.94
N VAL A 36 5.20 -30.14 -0.93
CA VAL A 36 5.15 -28.91 -0.10
C VAL A 36 3.71 -28.50 0.19
N LEU A 37 3.10 -28.99 1.28
CA LEU A 37 1.67 -28.75 1.56
C LEU A 37 1.35 -27.84 2.77
N GLU A 38 2.33 -27.20 3.41
CA GLU A 38 2.04 -26.23 4.49
C GLU A 38 2.66 -24.83 4.30
N ASN A 39 3.56 -24.63 3.32
CA ASN A 39 4.23 -23.33 3.08
C ASN A 39 3.93 -22.69 1.70
N THR A 40 3.12 -23.34 0.86
CA THR A 40 2.81 -22.92 -0.53
C THR A 40 1.63 -21.96 -0.64
N ASN A 41 0.77 -21.88 0.38
CA ASN A 41 -0.50 -21.14 0.26
C ASN A 41 -0.33 -19.62 0.35
N GLU A 42 0.66 -19.11 1.10
CA GLU A 42 0.81 -17.67 1.28
C GLU A 42 1.50 -17.01 0.07
N LYS A 43 2.56 -17.62 -0.47
CA LYS A 43 3.29 -17.10 -1.64
C LYS A 43 2.45 -17.13 -2.91
N SER A 44 1.60 -18.16 -3.09
CA SER A 44 0.75 -18.31 -4.29
C SER A 44 -0.35 -17.25 -4.39
N ILE A 45 -0.88 -16.78 -3.25
CA ILE A 45 -1.87 -15.71 -3.21
C ILE A 45 -1.26 -14.43 -3.76
N TYR A 46 -0.10 -14.00 -3.24
CA TYR A 46 0.50 -12.72 -3.62
C TYR A 46 1.08 -12.66 -5.04
N THR A 47 1.42 -13.79 -5.65
CA THR A 47 1.85 -13.84 -7.06
C THR A 47 0.72 -13.57 -8.04
N ASN A 48 -0.53 -13.87 -7.67
CA ASN A 48 -1.69 -13.74 -8.55
C ASN A 48 -2.46 -12.43 -8.35
N LEU A 49 -2.12 -11.66 -7.31
CA LEU A 49 -2.73 -10.35 -7.06
C LEU A 49 -2.11 -9.28 -7.96
N ASP A 50 -2.95 -8.36 -8.42
CA ASP A 50 -2.52 -7.20 -9.16
C ASP A 50 -2.00 -6.11 -8.20
N ILE A 51 -0.73 -5.76 -8.35
CA ILE A 51 -0.11 -4.73 -7.50
C ILE A 51 -0.63 -3.34 -7.86
N ASP A 52 -1.03 -3.12 -9.11
CA ASP A 52 -1.51 -1.82 -9.57
C ASP A 52 -2.87 -1.50 -8.94
N ASP A 53 -3.73 -2.51 -8.79
CA ASP A 53 -4.99 -2.37 -8.07
C ASP A 53 -4.76 -2.06 -6.57
N LEU A 54 -3.77 -2.72 -5.95
CA LEU A 54 -3.39 -2.41 -4.57
C LEU A 54 -2.88 -0.98 -4.42
N LEU A 55 -2.04 -0.50 -5.34
CA LEU A 55 -1.53 0.87 -5.35
C LEU A 55 -2.67 1.89 -5.45
N LYS A 56 -3.62 1.67 -6.38
CA LYS A 56 -4.80 2.53 -6.56
C LYS A 56 -5.66 2.63 -5.30
N GLU A 57 -5.78 1.55 -4.53
CA GLU A 57 -6.59 1.55 -3.30
C GLU A 57 -5.86 2.12 -2.08
N THR A 58 -4.54 2.00 -2.03
CA THR A 58 -3.72 2.41 -0.89
C THR A 58 -3.19 3.84 -0.98
N GLN A 59 -3.23 4.46 -2.15
CA GLN A 59 -2.87 5.86 -2.37
C GLN A 59 -4.11 6.78 -2.31
N LYS A 60 -3.96 7.90 -1.63
CA LYS A 60 -4.95 8.98 -1.59
C LYS A 60 -4.27 10.31 -1.90
N MET A 61 -4.94 11.10 -2.72
CA MET A 61 -4.57 12.47 -3.05
C MET A 61 -5.60 13.43 -2.47
N SER A 62 -5.15 14.63 -2.10
CA SER A 62 -6.04 15.77 -1.94
C SER A 62 -6.81 16.07 -3.23
N ARG A 63 -7.99 16.67 -3.08
CA ARG A 63 -8.82 17.18 -4.19
C ARG A 63 -8.88 18.71 -4.23
N GLU A 64 -8.21 19.39 -3.32
CA GLU A 64 -8.19 20.85 -3.25
C GLU A 64 -7.19 21.42 -4.27
N GLU A 65 -7.53 22.55 -4.88
CA GLU A 65 -6.76 23.12 -5.99
C GLU A 65 -5.45 23.79 -5.56
N ASP A 66 -5.34 24.20 -4.29
CA ASP A 66 -4.22 24.96 -3.74
C ASP A 66 -3.25 24.12 -2.90
N GLU A 67 -3.42 22.80 -2.90
CA GLU A 67 -2.55 21.90 -2.14
C GLU A 67 -2.15 20.66 -2.94
N ILE A 68 -1.01 20.09 -2.54
CA ILE A 68 -0.52 18.83 -3.03
C ILE A 68 -0.22 17.92 -1.85
N ILE A 69 -1.23 17.13 -1.49
CA ILE A 69 -1.13 16.12 -0.45
C ILE A 69 -1.28 14.75 -1.10
N MET A 70 -0.31 13.88 -0.89
CA MET A 70 -0.41 12.45 -1.17
C MET A 70 -0.15 11.70 0.12
N ILE A 71 -1.04 10.78 0.46
CA ILE A 71 -0.82 9.78 1.50
C ILE A 71 -0.87 8.41 0.83
N TRP A 72 0.24 7.70 0.92
CA TRP A 72 0.34 6.33 0.46
C TRP A 72 0.50 5.40 1.67
N TRP A 73 -0.54 4.61 1.94
CA TRP A 73 -0.43 3.52 2.89
C TRP A 73 0.34 2.35 2.28
N LEU A 74 1.35 1.85 2.97
CA LEU A 74 2.19 0.74 2.54
C LEU A 74 1.85 -0.49 3.42
N PRO A 75 0.73 -1.20 3.15
CA PRO A 75 0.35 -2.37 3.92
C PRO A 75 1.37 -3.50 3.73
N ILE A 76 1.41 -4.48 4.63
CA ILE A 76 2.41 -5.57 4.56
C ILE A 76 2.33 -6.34 3.24
N GLU A 77 1.14 -6.43 2.65
CA GLU A 77 0.84 -7.05 1.37
C GLU A 77 1.57 -6.37 0.21
N PHE A 78 1.73 -5.04 0.24
CA PHE A 78 2.50 -4.33 -0.79
C PHE A 78 3.95 -4.84 -0.82
N TRP A 79 4.55 -5.03 0.35
CA TRP A 79 5.92 -5.54 0.47
C TRP A 79 6.01 -7.00 0.06
N LYS A 80 5.07 -7.84 0.50
CA LYS A 80 5.01 -9.26 0.11
C LYS A 80 4.91 -9.41 -1.41
N MET A 81 4.01 -8.64 -2.04
CA MET A 81 3.83 -8.65 -3.50
C MET A 81 5.06 -8.10 -4.23
N SER A 82 5.67 -7.03 -3.73
CA SER A 82 6.88 -6.45 -4.33
C SER A 82 8.05 -7.43 -4.29
N PHE A 83 8.30 -8.07 -3.15
CA PHE A 83 9.37 -9.05 -3.03
C PHE A 83 9.09 -10.36 -3.78
N ALA A 84 7.82 -10.79 -3.87
CA ALA A 84 7.47 -11.98 -4.64
C ALA A 84 7.70 -11.81 -6.15
N LYS A 85 7.60 -10.58 -6.66
CA LYS A 85 7.87 -10.24 -8.07
C LYS A 85 9.35 -10.04 -8.37
N ASP A 86 10.23 -10.00 -7.37
CA ASP A 86 11.68 -9.87 -7.57
C ASP A 86 12.36 -11.23 -7.67
N SER A 87 12.77 -11.59 -8.89
CA SER A 87 13.54 -12.81 -9.14
C SER A 87 14.95 -12.78 -8.54
N THR A 88 15.46 -11.60 -8.15
CA THR A 88 16.78 -11.41 -7.57
C THR A 88 16.79 -11.42 -6.03
N MET A 89 15.61 -11.45 -5.41
CA MET A 89 15.45 -11.48 -3.95
C MET A 89 15.32 -12.91 -3.43
N PRO A 90 16.28 -13.42 -2.62
CA PRO A 90 16.15 -14.72 -2.00
C PRO A 90 14.96 -14.80 -1.03
N GLU A 91 14.22 -15.91 -1.06
CA GLU A 91 13.01 -16.06 -0.23
C GLU A 91 13.28 -15.87 1.27
N LYS A 92 14.39 -16.42 1.77
CA LYS A 92 14.79 -16.27 3.17
C LYS A 92 14.95 -14.79 3.56
N GLN A 93 15.58 -14.00 2.70
CA GLN A 93 15.79 -12.58 2.93
C GLN A 93 14.47 -11.81 2.88
N SER A 94 13.56 -12.16 1.96
CA SER A 94 12.24 -11.53 1.87
C SER A 94 11.42 -11.78 3.14
N LYS A 95 11.40 -13.02 3.65
CA LYS A 95 10.69 -13.40 4.88
C LYS A 95 11.23 -12.66 6.10
N GLU A 96 12.55 -12.51 6.18
CA GLU A 96 13.20 -11.74 7.23
C GLU A 96 12.74 -10.28 7.20
N LEU A 97 12.85 -9.58 6.06
CA LEU A 97 12.37 -8.19 5.94
C LEU A 97 10.89 -8.03 6.27
N ILE A 98 10.04 -8.95 5.78
CA ILE A 98 8.60 -8.93 6.07
C ILE A 98 8.33 -9.06 7.58
N SER A 99 9.09 -9.88 8.31
CA SER A 99 8.91 -10.03 9.75
C SER A 99 9.19 -8.74 10.53
N HIS A 100 10.15 -7.93 10.07
CA HIS A 100 10.42 -6.61 10.65
C HIS A 100 9.30 -5.62 10.35
N LEU A 101 8.87 -5.55 9.09
CA LEU A 101 7.82 -4.63 8.62
C LEU A 101 6.44 -4.90 9.24
N ASN A 102 6.13 -6.16 9.58
CA ASN A 102 4.84 -6.56 10.15
C ASN A 102 4.55 -5.93 11.52
N ASN A 103 5.56 -5.36 12.18
CA ASN A 103 5.41 -4.66 13.45
C ASN A 103 4.87 -3.23 13.30
N TYR A 104 4.69 -2.75 12.06
CA TYR A 104 4.35 -1.36 11.79
C TYR A 104 3.23 -1.19 10.77
N THR A 105 2.54 -0.07 10.90
CA THR A 105 1.76 0.54 9.82
C THR A 105 2.60 1.67 9.23
N ILE A 106 2.88 1.64 7.94
CA ILE A 106 3.79 2.59 7.28
C ILE A 106 2.99 3.47 6.31
N LEU A 107 3.16 4.79 6.43
CA LEU A 107 2.61 5.76 5.49
C LEU A 107 3.76 6.51 4.83
N ALA A 108 3.71 6.69 3.51
CA ALA A 108 4.54 7.68 2.82
C ALA A 108 3.68 8.92 2.55
N VAL A 109 4.12 10.08 2.99
CA VAL A 109 3.33 11.32 2.92
C VAL A 109 4.15 12.43 2.28
N VAL A 110 3.56 13.10 1.30
CA VAL A 110 3.99 14.42 0.84
C VAL A 110 2.88 15.42 1.16
N ASN A 111 3.28 16.62 1.58
CA ASN A 111 2.38 17.69 1.94
C ASN A 111 2.97 18.99 1.44
N GLY A 112 2.30 19.67 0.54
CA GLY A 112 2.73 20.97 0.02
C GLY A 112 1.54 21.85 -0.32
N LYS A 113 1.82 23.15 -0.44
CA LYS A 113 0.87 24.15 -0.94
C LYS A 113 1.32 24.66 -2.29
N ILE A 114 0.36 24.89 -3.18
CA ILE A 114 0.61 25.45 -4.50
C ILE A 114 0.51 26.96 -4.37
N GLY A 115 1.64 27.65 -4.58
CA GLY A 115 1.71 29.11 -4.60
C GLY A 115 1.05 29.70 -5.84
N THR A 116 0.80 31.00 -5.83
CA THR A 116 0.13 31.72 -6.93
C THR A 116 0.88 31.66 -8.26
N LEU A 117 2.19 31.41 -8.22
CA LEU A 117 3.04 31.25 -9.42
C LEU A 117 3.24 29.78 -9.83
N GLY A 118 2.50 28.85 -9.23
CA GLY A 118 2.58 27.42 -9.50
C GLY A 118 3.78 26.71 -8.82
N ASN A 119 4.56 27.42 -8.02
CA ASN A 119 5.60 26.81 -7.20
C ASN A 119 4.96 25.99 -6.06
N VAL A 120 5.59 24.87 -5.71
CA VAL A 120 5.13 24.06 -4.57
C VAL A 120 6.00 24.32 -3.35
N GLU A 121 5.36 24.72 -2.26
CA GLU A 121 5.99 24.87 -0.94
C GLU A 121 5.69 23.63 -0.10
N TYR A 122 6.66 22.72 -0.04
CA TYR A 122 6.55 21.48 0.74
C TYR A 122 6.74 21.72 2.24
N GLN A 123 5.92 21.05 3.04
CA GLN A 123 6.05 21.02 4.47
C GLN A 123 7.17 20.09 4.92
N SER A 124 7.92 20.52 5.93
CA SER A 124 9.01 19.71 6.50
C SER A 124 8.52 18.42 7.14
N GLU A 125 9.37 17.40 7.15
CA GLU A 125 9.13 16.13 7.83
C GLU A 125 8.68 16.32 9.29
N LYS A 126 9.37 17.21 10.01
CA LYS A 126 9.11 17.54 11.42
C LYS A 126 7.75 18.20 11.63
N TYR A 127 7.31 19.04 10.69
CA TYR A 127 5.97 19.65 10.74
C TYR A 127 4.90 18.58 10.55
N ASN A 128 5.00 17.81 9.46
CA ASN A 128 4.08 16.71 9.14
C ASN A 128 3.99 15.70 10.30
N LYS A 129 5.13 15.30 10.90
CA LYS A 129 5.16 14.36 12.04
C LYS A 129 4.30 14.81 13.23
N LYS A 130 4.17 16.13 13.45
CA LYS A 130 3.38 16.70 14.55
C LYS A 130 1.88 16.69 14.29
N ILE A 131 1.48 16.89 13.03
CA ILE A 131 0.07 17.05 12.65
C ILE A 131 -0.55 15.76 12.08
N LEU A 132 0.30 14.77 11.77
CA LEU A 132 -0.13 13.48 11.26
C LEU A 132 -0.62 12.58 12.41
N SER A 133 -1.78 11.98 12.23
CA SER A 133 -2.29 10.94 13.11
C SER A 133 -3.09 9.89 12.36
N LEU A 134 -3.21 8.71 12.94
CA LEU A 134 -3.96 7.60 12.40
C LEU A 134 -5.06 7.22 13.39
N LYS A 135 -6.29 7.02 12.90
CA LYS A 135 -7.44 6.57 13.70
C LYS A 135 -7.87 5.17 13.27
N ASP A 136 -8.02 4.26 14.24
CA ASP A 136 -8.59 2.93 13.98
C ASP A 136 -10.11 2.97 13.84
N LYS A 137 -10.72 1.81 13.57
CA LYS A 137 -12.18 1.65 13.46
C LYS A 137 -12.97 1.99 14.73
N ASN A 138 -12.31 2.06 15.89
CA ASN A 138 -12.91 2.41 17.18
C ASN A 138 -12.63 3.87 17.55
N ASN A 139 -12.07 4.66 16.62
CA ASN A 139 -11.68 6.05 16.82
C ASN A 139 -10.53 6.24 17.83
N ASN A 140 -9.71 5.22 18.07
CA ASN A 140 -8.46 5.37 18.83
C ASN A 140 -7.42 6.06 17.95
N THR A 141 -6.80 7.12 18.47
CA THR A 141 -5.77 7.90 17.76
C THR A 141 -4.35 7.40 18.08
N TYR A 142 -3.54 7.28 17.03
CA TYR A 142 -2.12 6.91 17.08
C TYR A 142 -1.29 7.99 16.40
N HIS A 143 -0.10 8.24 16.93
CA HIS A 143 0.88 9.17 16.34
C HIS A 143 2.10 8.42 15.81
N PRO A 144 2.84 9.00 14.86
CA PRO A 144 4.07 8.41 14.37
C PRO A 144 5.07 8.13 15.50
N LEU A 145 5.73 6.99 15.44
CA LEU A 145 6.77 6.59 16.37
C LEU A 145 7.98 7.53 16.30
N GLU A 146 8.64 7.71 17.44
CA GLU A 146 10.00 8.25 17.47
C GLU A 146 10.98 7.23 16.90
N ASP A 147 12.06 7.71 16.29
CA ASP A 147 13.01 6.89 15.53
C ASP A 147 13.65 5.80 16.38
N LYS A 148 13.84 6.04 17.69
CA LYS A 148 14.36 5.06 18.66
C LYS A 148 13.47 3.83 18.87
N PHE A 149 12.20 3.90 18.47
CA PHE A 149 11.25 2.78 18.53
C PHE A 149 11.09 2.05 17.20
N ILE A 150 11.84 2.45 16.17
CA ILE A 150 11.86 1.81 14.86
C ILE A 150 13.12 0.94 14.81
N ASP A 151 12.96 -0.33 14.47
CA ASP A 151 14.11 -1.22 14.35
C ASP A 151 15.01 -0.83 13.16
N ASN A 152 16.30 -1.11 13.32
CA ASN A 152 17.33 -0.70 12.36
C ASN A 152 17.09 -1.26 10.95
N THR A 153 16.54 -2.48 10.84
CA THR A 153 16.28 -3.11 9.54
C THR A 153 15.20 -2.34 8.78
N THR A 154 14.09 -2.02 9.45
CA THR A 154 13.01 -1.20 8.88
C THR A 154 13.51 0.20 8.51
N ALA A 155 14.23 0.87 9.42
CA ALA A 155 14.76 2.21 9.17
C ALA A 155 15.72 2.23 7.96
N MET A 156 16.62 1.25 7.87
CA MET A 156 17.55 1.11 6.74
C MET A 156 16.79 0.89 5.43
N LEU A 157 15.78 -0.01 5.40
CA LEU A 157 14.98 -0.26 4.21
C LEU A 157 14.30 1.01 3.69
N LEU A 158 13.63 1.76 4.57
CA LEU A 158 12.93 2.98 4.20
C LEU A 158 13.90 4.09 3.76
N SER A 159 15.08 4.19 4.40
CA SER A 159 16.11 5.15 3.97
C SER A 159 16.63 4.88 2.56
N MET A 160 16.73 3.61 2.16
CA MET A 160 17.12 3.21 0.81
C MET A 160 16.05 3.54 -0.24
N MET A 161 14.78 3.64 0.16
CA MET A 161 13.67 3.95 -0.74
C MET A 161 13.53 5.43 -1.04
N LYS A 162 13.91 6.31 -0.11
CA LYS A 162 13.85 7.76 -0.32
C LYS A 162 14.53 8.24 -1.62
N PRO A 163 15.79 7.87 -1.93
CA PRO A 163 16.41 8.27 -3.19
C PRO A 163 15.72 7.63 -4.40
N VAL A 164 15.12 6.46 -4.27
CA VAL A 164 14.35 5.86 -5.36
C VAL A 164 13.12 6.69 -5.66
N LEU A 165 12.35 7.07 -4.64
CA LEU A 165 11.19 7.95 -4.79
C LEU A 165 11.59 9.30 -5.41
N GLY A 166 12.67 9.93 -4.92
CA GLY A 166 13.17 11.20 -5.49
C GLY A 166 13.55 11.08 -6.96
N ASN A 167 14.26 10.01 -7.35
CA ASN A 167 14.61 9.79 -8.76
C ASN A 167 13.39 9.56 -9.66
N MET A 168 12.31 8.99 -9.12
CA MET A 168 11.13 8.60 -9.91
C MET A 168 10.05 9.68 -9.95
N LEU A 169 9.82 10.38 -8.84
CA LEU A 169 8.76 11.37 -8.68
C LEU A 169 9.31 12.81 -8.62
N GLY A 170 10.62 12.98 -8.80
CA GLY A 170 11.29 14.27 -8.75
C GLY A 170 11.04 14.97 -7.40
N PRO A 171 10.71 16.27 -7.41
CA PRO A 171 10.46 17.03 -6.18
C PRO A 171 9.40 16.43 -5.25
N LEU A 172 8.36 15.75 -5.80
CA LEU A 172 7.35 15.09 -4.98
C LEU A 172 7.95 13.93 -4.17
N GLY A 173 8.80 13.13 -4.80
CA GLY A 173 9.46 12.01 -4.15
C GLY A 173 10.55 12.43 -3.17
N GLU A 174 11.27 13.52 -3.46
CA GLU A 174 12.27 14.11 -2.55
C GLU A 174 11.62 14.62 -1.25
N ASN A 175 10.39 15.11 -1.35
CA ASN A 175 9.60 15.64 -0.23
C ASN A 175 8.57 14.63 0.32
N MET A 176 8.63 13.37 -0.12
CA MET A 176 7.85 12.28 0.44
C MET A 176 8.62 11.67 1.61
N PHE A 177 7.98 11.65 2.79
CA PHE A 177 8.58 11.13 4.02
C PHE A 177 7.79 9.92 4.53
N PHE A 178 8.50 8.97 5.13
CA PHE A 178 7.87 7.80 5.75
C PHE A 178 7.54 8.06 7.21
N TYR A 179 6.31 7.76 7.59
CA TYR A 179 5.79 7.82 8.95
C TYR A 179 5.41 6.43 9.40
N ILE A 180 5.99 6.01 10.51
CA ILE A 180 5.88 4.65 11.03
C ILE A 180 4.98 4.72 12.26
N PHE A 181 3.93 3.90 12.28
CA PHE A 181 3.02 3.72 13.41
C PHE A 181 3.15 2.28 13.91
N PRO A 182 2.80 1.97 15.16
CA PRO A 182 2.69 0.57 15.57
C PRO A 182 1.64 -0.16 14.71
N SER A 183 1.80 -1.47 14.49
CA SER A 183 0.74 -2.29 13.87
C SER A 183 -0.30 -2.77 14.91
N ILE A 184 0.07 -2.78 16.19
CA ILE A 184 -0.76 -3.25 17.30
C ILE A 184 -1.01 -2.10 18.28
N GLY A 185 -2.29 -1.91 18.64
CA GLY A 185 -2.74 -0.90 19.59
C GLY A 185 -2.45 -1.27 21.05
N LYS A 186 -2.68 -0.32 21.96
CA LYS A 186 -2.53 -0.55 23.40
C LYS A 186 -3.45 -1.66 23.94
N ASP A 187 -4.57 -1.89 23.26
CA ASP A 187 -5.52 -2.96 23.54
C ASP A 187 -5.11 -4.33 22.95
N LYS A 188 -3.88 -4.44 22.42
CA LYS A 188 -3.32 -5.62 21.77
C LYS A 188 -4.07 -6.07 20.50
N LYS A 189 -4.85 -5.18 19.88
CA LYS A 189 -5.50 -5.45 18.60
C LYS A 189 -4.72 -4.84 17.45
N VAL A 190 -4.84 -5.45 16.28
CA VAL A 190 -4.31 -4.88 15.03
C VAL A 190 -5.04 -3.57 14.74
N ILE A 191 -4.28 -2.51 14.49
CA ILE A 191 -4.79 -1.16 14.27
C ILE A 191 -5.48 -1.07 12.90
N VAL A 192 -4.82 -1.59 11.86
CA VAL A 192 -5.34 -1.63 10.49
C VAL A 192 -5.11 -3.02 9.91
N ASP A 193 -6.18 -3.71 9.53
CA ASP A 193 -6.13 -5.05 8.92
C ASP A 193 -6.75 -4.99 7.51
N PRO A 194 -5.96 -5.08 6.44
CA PRO A 194 -6.44 -4.87 5.08
C PRO A 194 -7.36 -6.00 4.58
N TRP A 195 -7.44 -7.12 5.29
CA TRP A 195 -8.29 -8.27 4.94
C TRP A 195 -9.63 -8.29 5.67
N LYS A 196 -9.81 -7.46 6.70
CA LYS A 196 -11.02 -7.47 7.53
C LYS A 196 -11.88 -6.24 7.29
N GLU A 197 -13.17 -6.40 7.51
CA GLU A 197 -14.12 -5.29 7.46
C GLU A 197 -13.77 -4.22 8.50
N GLY A 198 -13.81 -2.97 8.05
CA GLY A 198 -13.57 -1.83 8.89
C GLY A 198 -13.30 -0.57 8.09
N ILE A 199 -12.85 0.44 8.82
CA ILE A 199 -12.32 1.68 8.28
C ILE A 199 -11.09 2.06 9.09
N PHE A 200 -10.20 2.83 8.47
CA PHE A 200 -9.23 3.61 9.22
C PHE A 200 -9.08 4.97 8.54
N LEU A 201 -8.65 5.94 9.33
CA LEU A 201 -8.50 7.32 8.87
C LEU A 201 -7.07 7.77 9.13
N VAL A 202 -6.57 8.63 8.24
CA VAL A 202 -5.33 9.36 8.45
C VAL A 202 -5.67 10.84 8.44
N ASP A 203 -5.40 11.50 9.56
CA ASP A 203 -5.50 12.95 9.65
C ASP A 203 -4.14 13.56 9.36
N LEU A 204 -4.13 14.60 8.55
CA LEU A 204 -2.97 15.47 8.33
C LEU A 204 -3.41 16.91 8.58
N GLY A 205 -3.35 17.34 9.85
CA GLY A 205 -3.90 18.62 10.26
C GLY A 205 -5.42 18.64 10.12
N GLU A 206 -5.94 19.48 9.21
CA GLU A 206 -7.38 19.64 8.96
C GLU A 206 -7.92 18.71 7.86
N ARG A 207 -7.05 17.95 7.21
CA ARG A 207 -7.43 17.01 6.15
C ARG A 207 -7.59 15.61 6.72
N GLU A 208 -8.67 14.94 6.34
CA GLU A 208 -8.97 13.57 6.73
C GLU A 208 -9.01 12.68 5.49
N PHE A 209 -8.27 11.58 5.53
CA PHE A 209 -8.19 10.59 4.46
C PHE A 209 -8.74 9.26 4.96
N LEU A 210 -9.87 8.83 4.39
CA LEU A 210 -10.56 7.61 4.81
C LEU A 210 -10.29 6.45 3.84
N TRP A 211 -9.95 5.29 4.41
CA TRP A 211 -9.92 4.01 3.72
C TRP A 211 -11.04 3.11 4.24
N LYS A 212 -11.71 2.44 3.31
CA LYS A 212 -12.68 1.38 3.59
C LYS A 212 -12.01 0.03 3.41
N LEU A 213 -12.26 -0.88 4.34
CA LEU A 213 -11.67 -2.21 4.39
C LEU A 213 -12.76 -3.30 4.32
N PRO A 214 -12.45 -4.50 3.81
CA PRO A 214 -11.14 -4.91 3.30
C PRO A 214 -10.76 -4.23 1.97
N LEU A 215 -9.48 -4.25 1.63
CA LEU A 215 -9.02 -3.81 0.32
C LEU A 215 -9.55 -4.77 -0.75
N ASN A 216 -10.23 -4.24 -1.76
CA ASN A 216 -10.83 -5.08 -2.80
C ASN A 216 -9.76 -5.76 -3.65
N SER A 217 -8.59 -5.12 -3.79
CA SER A 217 -7.44 -5.66 -4.52
C SER A 217 -6.85 -6.92 -3.88
N LEU A 218 -7.17 -7.21 -2.61
CA LEU A 218 -6.69 -8.39 -1.91
C LEU A 218 -7.66 -9.56 -1.99
N ILE A 219 -8.92 -9.31 -2.35
CA ILE A 219 -9.95 -10.34 -2.41
C ILE A 219 -10.14 -10.77 -3.87
N PRO A 220 -10.01 -12.08 -4.19
CA PRO A 220 -10.22 -12.56 -5.54
C PRO A 220 -11.57 -12.08 -6.12
N PRO A 221 -11.59 -11.63 -7.38
CA PRO A 221 -12.84 -11.19 -8.01
C PRO A 221 -13.83 -12.36 -8.08
N GLN A 222 -15.11 -12.04 -8.04
CA GLN A 222 -16.19 -13.02 -8.11
C GLN A 222 -17.20 -12.66 -9.19
N ASN A 223 -17.87 -13.66 -9.76
CA ASN A 223 -18.90 -13.43 -10.77
C ASN A 223 -20.28 -13.43 -10.12
N CYS A 224 -21.15 -12.49 -10.51
CA CYS A 224 -22.53 -12.53 -10.07
C CYS A 224 -23.21 -13.81 -10.61
N PRO A 225 -23.86 -14.64 -9.78
CA PRO A 225 -24.45 -15.89 -10.25
C PRO A 225 -25.61 -15.66 -11.22
N LYS A 226 -26.24 -14.47 -11.18
CA LYS A 226 -27.39 -14.09 -12.00
C LYS A 226 -26.97 -13.42 -13.31
N CYS A 227 -26.39 -12.21 -13.26
CA CYS A 227 -26.01 -11.48 -14.47
C CYS A 227 -24.63 -11.86 -15.06
N LYS A 228 -23.84 -12.70 -14.37
CA LYS A 228 -22.50 -13.16 -14.79
C LYS A 228 -21.40 -12.09 -14.87
N GLU A 229 -21.71 -10.85 -14.50
CA GLU A 229 -20.72 -9.77 -14.40
C GLU A 229 -19.59 -10.13 -13.43
N LYS A 230 -18.36 -9.79 -13.83
CA LYS A 230 -17.17 -9.93 -12.98
C LYS A 230 -17.10 -8.73 -12.04
N LEU A 231 -17.15 -9.01 -10.74
CA LEU A 231 -17.24 -8.01 -9.68
C LEU A 231 -16.00 -8.07 -8.79
N LYS A 232 -15.76 -6.96 -8.08
CA LYS A 232 -14.74 -6.90 -7.04
C LYS A 232 -15.05 -7.92 -5.93
N GLY A 233 -14.03 -8.60 -5.42
CA GLY A 233 -14.19 -9.68 -4.45
C GLY A 233 -14.92 -9.27 -3.17
N SER A 234 -14.69 -8.03 -2.72
CA SER A 234 -15.27 -7.49 -1.49
C SER A 234 -16.77 -7.15 -1.55
N TYR A 235 -17.41 -7.26 -2.71
CA TYR A 235 -18.81 -6.87 -2.86
C TYR A 235 -19.73 -7.89 -2.18
N LYS A 236 -20.62 -7.42 -1.30
CA LYS A 236 -21.66 -8.24 -0.66
C LYS A 236 -22.89 -8.45 -1.55
N TYR A 237 -23.11 -7.52 -2.48
CA TYR A 237 -24.22 -7.52 -3.42
C TYR A 237 -23.75 -7.07 -4.80
N CYS A 238 -24.36 -7.62 -5.85
CA CYS A 238 -24.15 -7.17 -7.21
C CYS A 238 -24.71 -5.75 -7.38
N PRO A 239 -23.91 -4.77 -7.85
CA PRO A 239 -24.34 -3.38 -8.00
C PRO A 239 -25.37 -3.21 -9.12
N TYR A 240 -25.50 -4.19 -10.02
CA TYR A 240 -26.36 -4.12 -11.20
C TYR A 240 -27.75 -4.73 -10.97
N ASP A 241 -27.82 -5.85 -10.24
CA ASP A 241 -29.07 -6.61 -10.07
C ASP A 241 -29.45 -6.91 -8.62
N GLY A 242 -28.65 -6.44 -7.65
CA GLY A 242 -28.89 -6.61 -6.22
C GLY A 242 -28.71 -8.03 -5.68
N THR A 243 -28.23 -8.98 -6.51
CA THR A 243 -28.02 -10.36 -6.07
C THR A 243 -26.98 -10.42 -4.96
N LYS A 244 -27.30 -11.10 -3.86
CA LYS A 244 -26.35 -11.35 -2.78
C LYS A 244 -25.20 -12.22 -3.29
N LEU A 245 -23.97 -11.82 -2.97
CA LEU A 245 -22.76 -12.49 -3.39
C LEU A 245 -22.17 -13.31 -2.23
N ASN A 246 -21.36 -14.32 -2.55
CA ASN A 246 -20.63 -15.09 -1.55
C ASN A 246 -19.35 -14.33 -1.23
N TYR A 247 -19.44 -13.50 -0.19
CA TYR A 247 -18.32 -12.78 0.40
C TYR A 247 -17.69 -13.62 1.51
#